data_AF-A0A6A4P8Q4-F1
#
_entry.id   AF-A0A6A4P8Q4-F1
#
_cell.length_a   1.000
_cell.length_b   1.000
_cell.length_c   1.000
_cell.angle_alpha   90.00
_cell.angle_beta   90.00
_cell.angle_gamma   90.00
#
_symmetry.space_group_name_H-M   'P 1'
#
loop_
_entity.id
_entity.type
_entity.pdbx_description
1 polymer ?
#
loop_
_entity_poly.entity_id
_entity_poly.type
_entity_poly.pdbx_seq_one_letter_code
_entity_poly.pdbx_strand_id
1 'polypeptide(L)'
;MAAPHDENVPASSIVSISRIVSVHQKLLQPDQRVLNLSNLDRQCPTHMYLVFFYKHHTLKDHLSLNSVFKGLKSGLEETLSIWYPGAGRLRQNQIDEKLNLCCNNEGAILVEAETTVKISQLGDLSQYSDFFEKLVYKPAFGDGDFSNMPLVVAQVRNIFKLHI
;
A
#
# COMPACT_ATOMS: atom_id res chain seq x y z
N MET A 1 -24.28 7.18 -26.98
CA MET A 1 -22.98 6.73 -27.52
C MET A 1 -21.91 7.55 -26.84
N ALA A 2 -21.25 6.99 -25.82
CA ALA A 2 -20.08 7.60 -25.20
C ALA A 2 -18.83 7.07 -25.93
N ALA A 3 -17.87 7.95 -26.21
CA ALA A 3 -16.67 7.62 -26.97
C ALA A 3 -15.74 6.68 -26.16
N PRO A 4 -14.96 5.81 -26.82
CA PRO A 4 -13.98 4.99 -26.14
C PRO A 4 -12.76 5.85 -25.80
N HIS A 5 -12.56 6.15 -24.52
CA HIS A 5 -11.33 6.78 -24.02
C HIS A 5 -10.36 5.68 -23.58
N ASP A 6 -9.75 4.95 -24.52
CA ASP A 6 -8.75 3.94 -24.16
C ASP A 6 -7.57 3.78 -25.15
N GLU A 7 -7.35 4.73 -26.06
CA GLU A 7 -6.39 4.52 -27.15
C GLU A 7 -5.01 5.22 -27.02
N ASN A 8 -4.59 5.72 -25.85
CA ASN A 8 -3.28 6.41 -25.79
C ASN A 8 -2.41 6.15 -24.55
N VAL A 9 -2.58 5.02 -23.87
CA VAL A 9 -1.69 4.67 -22.75
C VAL A 9 -0.94 3.37 -23.06
N PRO A 10 0.37 3.42 -23.37
CA PRO A 10 1.14 2.21 -23.69
C PRO A 10 1.15 1.23 -22.52
N ALA A 11 0.88 -0.04 -22.82
CA ALA A 11 0.69 -1.09 -21.81
C ALA A 11 1.99 -1.56 -21.10
N SER A 12 3.17 -1.08 -21.48
CA SER A 12 4.44 -1.47 -20.88
C SER A 12 4.88 -0.51 -19.76
N SER A 13 4.72 -0.95 -18.51
CA SER A 13 5.39 -0.45 -17.28
C SER A 13 5.39 1.06 -17.04
N ILE A 14 4.21 1.59 -16.76
CA ILE A 14 4.00 3.00 -16.39
C ILE A 14 4.49 3.31 -14.98
N VAL A 15 4.56 2.31 -14.11
CA VAL A 15 5.03 2.42 -12.74
C VAL A 15 6.15 1.41 -12.53
N SER A 16 7.31 1.88 -12.09
CA SER A 16 8.47 1.06 -11.74
C SER A 16 8.74 1.14 -10.24
N ILE A 17 8.96 0.00 -9.60
CA ILE A 17 9.29 -0.06 -8.19
C ILE A 17 10.80 0.16 -8.01
N SER A 18 11.17 1.19 -7.24
CA SER A 18 12.57 1.52 -6.95
C SER A 18 13.03 0.95 -5.62
N ARG A 19 12.13 0.80 -4.64
CA ARG A 19 12.45 0.27 -3.31
C ARG A 19 11.25 -0.43 -2.68
N ILE A 20 11.50 -1.53 -1.98
CA ILE A 20 10.53 -2.18 -1.10
C ILE A 20 11.20 -2.38 0.26
N VAL A 21 10.51 -2.00 1.34
CA VAL A 21 11.01 -2.16 2.71
C VAL A 21 9.91 -2.74 3.59
N SER A 22 10.28 -3.72 4.42
CA SER A 22 9.42 -4.18 5.51
C SER A 22 9.55 -3.24 6.70
N VAL A 23 8.41 -2.76 7.20
CA VAL A 23 8.31 -1.80 8.30
C VAL A 23 7.71 -2.51 9.50
N HIS A 24 8.43 -2.47 10.61
CA HIS A 24 8.09 -3.20 11.82
C HIS A 24 7.76 -2.24 12.95
N GLN A 25 7.17 -2.76 14.01
CA GLN A 25 7.00 -2.02 15.27
C GLN A 25 8.36 -1.53 15.78
N LYS A 26 8.40 -0.30 16.30
CA LYS A 26 9.62 0.28 16.89
C LYS A 26 9.96 -0.34 18.24
N LEU A 27 8.94 -0.79 18.98
CA LEU A 27 9.07 -1.53 20.22
C LEU A 27 8.33 -2.85 20.09
N LEU A 28 9.05 -3.97 20.25
CA LEU A 28 8.43 -5.29 20.18
C LEU A 28 7.54 -5.50 21.41
N GLN A 29 6.23 -5.65 21.20
CA GLN A 29 5.31 -6.11 22.23
C GLN A 29 5.65 -7.57 22.59
N PRO A 30 5.71 -7.94 23.87
CA PRO A 30 6.28 -9.22 24.32
C PRO A 30 5.47 -10.47 23.95
N ASP A 31 4.23 -10.33 23.48
CA ASP A 31 3.39 -11.49 23.16
C ASP A 31 2.97 -11.48 21.69
N GLN A 32 3.32 -12.54 20.97
CA GLN A 32 2.61 -12.90 19.75
C GLN A 32 1.16 -13.22 20.11
N ARG A 33 0.24 -12.33 19.73
CA ARG A 33 -1.19 -12.49 19.98
C ARG A 33 -1.88 -12.97 18.71
N VAL A 34 -2.77 -13.94 18.86
CA VAL A 34 -3.73 -14.30 17.81
C VAL A 34 -5.01 -13.52 18.07
N LEU A 35 -5.42 -12.70 17.10
CA LEU A 35 -6.70 -12.02 17.13
C LEU A 35 -7.72 -12.85 16.36
N ASN A 36 -8.77 -13.26 17.08
CA ASN A 36 -9.86 -14.00 16.50
C ASN A 36 -10.72 -13.07 15.64
N LEU A 37 -10.86 -13.41 14.37
CA LEU A 37 -11.71 -12.67 13.45
C LEU A 37 -13.19 -12.98 13.70
N SER A 38 -14.07 -12.05 13.36
CA SER A 38 -15.51 -12.30 13.30
C SER A 38 -15.88 -13.05 12.02
N ASN A 39 -17.12 -13.52 11.90
CA ASN A 39 -17.58 -14.11 10.64
C ASN A 39 -17.64 -13.07 9.50
N LEU A 40 -17.87 -11.79 9.80
CA LEU A 40 -17.88 -10.73 8.80
C LEU A 40 -16.48 -10.48 8.23
N ASP A 41 -15.47 -10.43 9.09
CA ASP A 41 -14.07 -10.22 8.65
C ASP A 41 -13.59 -11.32 7.70
N ARG A 42 -14.11 -12.56 7.86
CA ARG A 42 -13.74 -13.72 7.03
C ARG A 42 -14.41 -13.75 5.66
N GLN A 43 -15.43 -12.93 5.40
CA GLN A 43 -16.13 -12.95 4.11
C GLN A 43 -15.29 -12.37 2.98
N CYS A 44 -14.41 -11.40 3.28
CA CYS A 44 -13.62 -10.69 2.28
C CYS A 44 -12.21 -10.35 2.82
N PRO A 45 -11.32 -11.35 2.96
CA PRO A 45 -9.97 -11.16 3.50
C PRO A 45 -8.99 -10.60 2.45
N THR A 46 -9.45 -9.74 1.56
CA THR A 46 -8.66 -9.17 0.46
C THR A 46 -8.30 -7.71 0.72
N HIS A 47 -7.24 -7.20 0.10
CA HIS A 47 -6.88 -5.79 0.23
C HIS A 47 -7.95 -4.86 -0.34
N MET A 48 -8.22 -3.78 0.40
CA MET A 48 -8.86 -2.58 -0.13
C MET A 48 -7.77 -1.61 -0.59
N TYR A 49 -7.86 -1.13 -1.83
CA TYR A 49 -6.90 -0.20 -2.41
C TYR A 49 -7.43 1.22 -2.35
N LEU A 50 -6.61 2.15 -1.85
CA LEU A 50 -6.92 3.57 -1.76
C LEU A 50 -5.76 4.37 -2.36
N VAL A 51 -6.08 5.39 -3.15
CA VAL A 51 -5.11 6.29 -3.77
C VAL A 51 -5.38 7.71 -3.29
N PHE A 52 -4.36 8.35 -2.73
CA PHE A 52 -4.43 9.73 -2.24
C PHE A 52 -3.48 10.62 -3.05
N PHE A 53 -3.98 11.76 -3.50
CA PHE A 53 -3.21 12.76 -4.22
C PHE A 53 -2.95 13.97 -3.33
N TYR A 54 -1.68 14.30 -3.13
CA TYR A 54 -1.27 15.45 -2.34
C TYR A 54 -0.65 16.51 -3.26
N LYS A 55 -1.15 17.74 -3.19
CA LYS A 55 -0.55 18.87 -3.90
C LYS A 55 0.67 19.35 -3.10
N HIS A 56 1.81 19.43 -3.76
CA HIS A 56 2.99 20.05 -3.16
C HIS A 56 2.89 21.58 -3.29
N HIS A 57 2.85 22.28 -2.16
CA HIS A 57 2.84 23.74 -2.13
C HIS A 57 4.28 24.25 -2.07
N THR A 58 4.85 24.59 -3.23
CA THR A 58 6.20 25.14 -3.35
C THR A 58 6.22 26.63 -3.07
N LEU A 59 6.87 27.05 -1.99
CA LEU A 59 7.67 28.29 -1.99
C LEU A 59 8.91 28.23 -1.08
N LYS A 60 9.02 27.31 -0.09
CA LYS A 60 10.18 27.29 0.82
C LYS A 60 10.83 25.91 1.11
N ASP A 61 10.11 24.80 0.99
CA ASP A 61 10.64 23.49 1.36
C ASP A 61 10.68 22.52 0.16
N HIS A 62 11.85 22.39 -0.46
CA HIS A 62 12.12 21.32 -1.42
C HIS A 62 12.25 19.97 -0.68
N LEU A 63 11.13 19.37 -0.28
CA LEU A 63 11.13 18.03 0.30
C LEU A 63 11.51 17.00 -0.77
N SER A 64 12.68 16.38 -0.59
CA SER A 64 13.09 15.27 -1.45
C SER A 64 12.20 14.04 -1.22
N LEU A 65 12.00 13.23 -2.26
CA LEU A 65 11.29 11.95 -2.16
C LEU A 65 11.84 11.10 -1.02
N ASN A 66 13.17 11.03 -0.89
CA ASN A 66 13.83 10.29 0.18
C ASN A 66 13.45 10.81 1.59
N SER A 67 13.27 12.11 1.77
CA SER A 67 12.80 12.69 3.03
C SER A 67 11.36 12.27 3.33
N VAL A 68 10.48 12.33 2.33
CA VAL A 68 9.08 11.86 2.44
C VAL A 68 9.03 10.37 2.78
N PHE A 69 9.80 9.54 2.07
CA PHE A 69 9.88 8.10 2.31
C PHE A 69 10.33 7.79 3.74
N LYS A 70 11.38 8.47 4.23
CA LYS A 70 11.85 8.31 5.62
C LYS A 70 10.80 8.73 6.65
N GLY A 71 10.11 9.85 6.39
CA GLY A 71 9.02 10.33 7.24
C GLY A 71 7.87 9.33 7.31
N LEU A 72 7.41 8.81 6.16
CA LEU A 72 6.39 7.78 6.08
C LEU A 72 6.81 6.49 6.78
N LYS A 73 8.05 6.03 6.58
CA LYS A 73 8.58 4.87 7.28
C LYS A 73 8.53 5.06 8.79
N SER A 74 9.07 6.17 9.31
CA SER A 74 9.08 6.44 10.76
C SER A 74 7.67 6.57 11.33
N GLY A 75 6.76 7.26 10.64
CA GLY A 75 5.36 7.39 11.07
C GLY A 75 4.65 6.04 11.09
N LEU A 76 4.94 5.16 10.12
CA LEU A 76 4.39 3.81 10.09
C LEU A 76 4.95 2.93 11.22
N GLU A 77 6.24 3.02 11.55
CA GLU A 77 6.83 2.30 12.71
C GLU A 77 6.18 2.70 14.03
N GLU A 78 5.94 4.00 14.23
CA GLU A 78 5.24 4.52 15.40
C GLU A 78 3.77 4.08 15.43
N THR A 79 3.07 4.20 14.30
CA THR A 79 1.67 3.75 14.16
C THR A 79 1.53 2.26 14.48
N LEU A 80 2.42 1.42 13.95
CA LEU A 80 2.42 -0.02 14.23
C LEU A 80 2.71 -0.33 15.70
N SER A 81 3.44 0.53 16.41
CA SER A 81 3.68 0.32 17.85
C SER A 81 2.39 0.47 18.68
N ILE A 82 1.42 1.24 18.18
CA ILE A 82 0.09 1.43 18.79
C ILE A 82 -0.92 0.43 18.19
N TRP A 83 -0.89 0.25 16.87
CA TRP A 83 -1.75 -0.64 16.08
C TRP A 83 -0.95 -1.82 15.52
N TYR A 84 -0.42 -2.62 16.44
CA TYR A 84 0.40 -3.80 16.15
C TYR A 84 -0.21 -4.84 15.21
N PRO A 85 -1.54 -5.02 15.09
CA PRO A 85 -2.11 -5.99 14.16
C PRO A 85 -1.74 -5.72 12.69
N GLY A 86 -1.49 -4.45 12.33
CA GLY A 86 -1.08 -4.04 10.98
C GLY A 86 0.20 -4.69 10.47
N ALA A 87 1.06 -5.18 11.38
CA ALA A 87 2.31 -5.87 11.06
C ALA A 87 2.18 -7.41 11.09
N GLY A 88 0.97 -7.95 11.26
CA GLY A 88 0.71 -9.38 11.33
C GLY A 88 0.47 -10.06 9.98
N ARG A 89 0.08 -11.34 10.04
CA ARG A 89 -0.36 -12.14 8.89
C ARG A 89 -1.64 -12.90 9.20
N LEU A 90 -2.49 -13.03 8.20
CA LEU A 90 -3.62 -13.95 8.27
C LEU A 90 -3.09 -15.39 8.23
N ARG A 91 -3.56 -16.23 9.15
CA ARG A 91 -3.19 -17.64 9.23
C ARG A 91 -4.45 -18.46 9.47
N GLN A 92 -4.55 -19.58 8.76
CA GLN A 92 -5.61 -20.54 9.02
C GLN A 92 -5.22 -21.36 10.26
N ASN A 93 -6.14 -21.45 11.23
CA ASN A 93 -5.96 -22.31 12.38
C ASN A 93 -6.10 -23.78 11.95
N GLN A 94 -5.19 -24.65 12.40
CA GLN A 94 -5.16 -26.06 12.00
C GLN A 94 -6.26 -26.92 12.64
N ILE A 95 -6.88 -26.45 13.73
CA ILE A 95 -7.87 -27.20 14.51
C ILE A 95 -9.29 -26.88 14.04
N ASP A 96 -9.64 -25.60 13.95
CA ASP A 96 -11.01 -25.17 13.59
C ASP A 96 -11.12 -24.62 12.16
N GLU A 97 -10.02 -24.65 11.40
CA GLU A 97 -9.90 -24.20 10.01
C GLU A 97 -10.24 -22.72 9.79
N LYS A 98 -10.41 -21.95 10.87
CA LYS A 98 -10.78 -20.53 10.77
C LYS A 98 -9.56 -19.67 10.49
N LEU A 99 -9.74 -18.73 9.56
CA LEU A 99 -8.77 -17.66 9.33
C LEU A 99 -8.77 -16.71 10.54
N ASN A 100 -7.59 -16.47 11.11
CA ASN A 100 -7.37 -15.53 12.21
C ASN A 100 -6.11 -14.70 11.95
N LEU A 101 -5.96 -13.59 12.66
CA LEU A 101 -4.81 -12.71 12.49
C LEU A 101 -3.72 -13.06 13.51
N CYS A 102 -2.57 -13.52 13.03
CA CYS A 102 -1.38 -13.73 13.84
C CYS A 102 -0.58 -12.42 13.90
N CYS A 103 -0.52 -11.79 15.07
CA CYS A 103 0.27 -10.58 15.30
C CYS A 103 1.75 -10.91 15.54
N ASN A 104 2.39 -11.49 14.52
CA ASN A 104 3.76 -11.99 14.57
C ASN A 104 4.83 -10.96 14.21
N ASN A 105 4.43 -9.71 13.93
CA ASN A 105 5.32 -8.63 13.53
C ASN A 105 6.19 -8.99 12.32
N GLU A 106 5.68 -9.73 11.34
CA GLU A 106 6.32 -9.89 10.03
C GLU A 106 6.39 -8.59 9.21
N GLY A 107 5.74 -7.53 9.70
CA GLY A 107 5.88 -6.16 9.19
C GLY A 107 4.85 -5.80 8.12
N ALA A 108 4.62 -4.49 8.00
CA ALA A 108 3.94 -3.88 6.87
C ALA A 108 4.93 -3.69 5.71
N ILE A 109 4.42 -3.46 4.50
CA ILE A 109 5.25 -3.18 3.33
C ILE A 109 5.16 -1.70 2.96
N LEU A 110 6.30 -1.03 2.84
CA LEU A 110 6.42 0.32 2.28
C LEU A 110 7.20 0.28 0.98
N VAL A 111 6.58 0.83 -0.07
CA VAL A 111 7.09 0.81 -1.44
C VAL A 111 7.40 2.23 -1.92
N GLU A 112 8.56 2.38 -2.53
CA GLU A 112 8.92 3.55 -3.33
C GLU A 112 8.73 3.19 -4.80
N ALA A 113 7.97 4.00 -5.52
CA ALA A 113 7.69 3.79 -6.92
C ALA A 113 7.90 5.08 -7.73
N GLU A 114 8.18 4.93 -9.01
CA GLU A 114 8.36 5.99 -9.99
C GLU A 114 7.39 5.82 -11.15
N THR A 115 7.05 6.92 -11.82
CA THR A 115 6.25 6.91 -13.04
C THR A 115 6.71 8.00 -13.99
N THR A 116 6.42 7.81 -15.27
CA THR A 116 6.52 8.86 -16.28
C THR A 116 5.23 9.67 -16.44
N VAL A 117 4.12 9.22 -15.84
CA VAL A 117 2.80 9.89 -15.96
C VAL A 117 2.72 11.10 -15.05
N LYS A 118 2.33 12.25 -15.61
CA LYS A 118 2.10 13.50 -14.89
C LYS A 118 0.72 13.50 -14.25
N ILE A 119 0.56 14.20 -13.12
CA ILE A 119 -0.73 14.31 -12.43
C ILE A 119 -1.81 14.97 -13.31
N SER A 120 -1.41 15.88 -14.21
CA SER A 120 -2.31 16.52 -15.18
C SER A 120 -2.84 15.57 -16.26
N GLN A 121 -2.19 14.41 -16.46
CA GLN A 121 -2.65 13.39 -17.40
C GLN A 121 -3.67 12.43 -16.77
N LEU A 122 -3.93 12.56 -15.47
CA LEU A 122 -4.87 11.70 -14.74
C LEU A 122 -6.33 12.20 -14.81
N GLY A 123 -6.57 13.36 -15.44
CA GLY A 123 -7.91 13.94 -15.55
C GLY A 123 -8.46 14.45 -14.22
N ASP A 124 -9.77 14.31 -14.03
CA ASP A 124 -10.46 14.68 -12.80
C ASP A 124 -10.23 13.63 -11.71
N LEU A 125 -9.38 13.97 -10.73
CA LEU A 125 -9.00 13.07 -9.62
C LEU A 125 -10.16 12.73 -8.68
N SER A 126 -11.30 13.42 -8.78
CA SER A 126 -12.50 13.10 -8.00
C SER A 126 -13.32 11.95 -8.60
N GLN A 127 -13.05 11.59 -9.85
CA GLN A 127 -13.70 10.48 -10.54
C GLN A 127 -12.76 9.29 -10.63
N TYR A 128 -13.31 8.09 -10.43
CA TYR A 128 -12.55 6.87 -10.59
C TYR A 128 -12.07 6.71 -12.04
N SER A 129 -10.84 6.21 -12.17
CA SER A 129 -10.25 5.80 -13.44
C SER A 129 -9.56 4.46 -13.24
N ASP A 130 -9.73 3.53 -14.20
CA ASP A 130 -9.03 2.23 -14.22
C ASP A 130 -7.51 2.39 -14.11
N PHE A 131 -6.98 3.54 -14.51
CA PHE A 131 -5.57 3.86 -14.37
C PHE A 131 -5.12 3.91 -12.90
N PHE A 132 -6.00 4.27 -11.95
CA PHE A 132 -5.65 4.33 -10.52
C PHE A 132 -5.28 2.95 -9.96
N GLU A 133 -5.80 1.88 -10.54
CA GLU A 133 -5.38 0.52 -10.16
C GLU A 133 -3.93 0.21 -10.53
N LYS A 134 -3.39 0.90 -11.53
CA LYS A 134 -1.98 0.80 -11.91
C LYS A 134 -1.08 1.63 -10.98
N LEU A 135 -1.67 2.43 -10.09
CA LEU A 135 -0.95 3.27 -9.13
C LEU A 135 -0.71 2.59 -7.78
N VAL A 136 -1.25 1.40 -7.56
CA VAL A 136 -1.12 0.66 -6.31
C VAL A 136 -0.23 -0.56 -6.48
N TYR A 137 0.71 -0.76 -5.55
CA TYR A 137 1.49 -1.98 -5.48
C TYR A 137 0.60 -3.10 -4.95
N LYS A 138 0.50 -4.20 -5.71
CA LYS A 138 -0.23 -5.41 -5.35
C LYS A 138 0.81 -6.51 -5.09
N PRO A 139 1.13 -6.82 -3.82
CA PRO A 139 2.06 -7.90 -3.51
C PRO A 139 1.54 -9.21 -4.09
N ALA A 140 2.40 -9.99 -4.74
CA ALA A 140 2.04 -11.33 -5.14
C ALA A 140 2.01 -12.24 -3.90
N PHE A 141 0.91 -12.93 -3.70
CA PHE A 141 0.76 -14.05 -2.77
C PHE A 141 -0.04 -15.15 -3.46
N GLY A 142 0.12 -16.40 -3.02
CA GLY A 142 -0.56 -17.53 -3.65
C GLY A 142 -2.07 -17.43 -3.48
N ASP A 143 -2.83 -17.87 -4.49
CA ASP A 143 -4.29 -17.93 -4.41
C ASP A 143 -4.73 -18.76 -3.20
N GLY A 144 -5.48 -18.13 -2.29
CA GLY A 144 -5.93 -18.75 -1.04
C GLY A 144 -4.87 -18.89 0.05
N ASP A 145 -3.59 -18.58 -0.22
CA ASP A 145 -2.53 -18.55 0.79
C ASP A 145 -2.31 -17.14 1.34
N PHE A 146 -3.09 -16.80 2.37
CA PHE A 146 -2.99 -15.52 3.07
C PHE A 146 -1.79 -15.43 4.04
N SER A 147 -1.07 -16.54 4.23
CA SER A 147 0.08 -16.66 5.13
C SER A 147 1.14 -15.60 4.93
N ASN A 148 1.42 -15.29 3.68
CA ASN A 148 2.46 -14.36 3.26
C ASN A 148 1.87 -12.99 2.88
N MET A 149 0.55 -12.83 2.95
CA MET A 149 -0.13 -11.60 2.59
C MET A 149 0.12 -10.54 3.68
N PRO A 150 0.84 -9.44 3.38
CA PRO A 150 1.01 -8.36 4.34
C PRO A 150 -0.33 -7.67 4.57
N LEU A 151 -0.70 -7.42 5.84
CA LEU A 151 -1.98 -6.79 6.13
C LEU A 151 -2.03 -5.32 5.66
N VAL A 152 -0.88 -4.62 5.74
CA VAL A 152 -0.74 -3.22 5.37
C VAL A 152 0.33 -3.07 4.30
N VAL A 153 -0.03 -2.39 3.22
CA VAL A 153 0.85 -2.02 2.12
C VAL A 153 0.68 -0.53 1.86
N ALA A 154 1.77 0.22 1.93
CA ALA A 154 1.81 1.63 1.57
C ALA A 154 2.76 1.81 0.38
N GLN A 155 2.37 2.66 -0.57
CA GLN A 155 3.24 3.07 -1.66
C GLN A 155 3.32 4.59 -1.69
N VAL A 156 4.53 5.12 -1.80
CA VAL A 156 4.77 6.53 -2.08
C VAL A 156 5.40 6.67 -3.46
N ARG A 157 4.95 7.69 -4.18
CA ARG A 157 5.43 8.02 -5.51
C ARG A 157 5.57 9.51 -5.64
N ASN A 158 6.63 9.93 -6.29
CA ASN A 158 6.75 11.32 -6.71
C ASN A 158 6.21 11.51 -8.13
N ILE A 159 5.23 12.39 -8.29
CA ILE A 159 4.64 12.71 -9.59
C ILE A 159 5.19 14.07 -10.04
N PHE A 160 6.51 14.20 -10.11
CA PHE A 160 7.18 15.39 -10.61
C PHE A 160 7.92 15.07 -11.90
N LYS A 161 7.22 15.19 -13.02
CA LYS A 161 7.87 15.72 -14.23
C LYS A 161 7.01 16.83 -14.79
N LEU A 162 7.00 17.97 -14.10
CA LEU A 162 6.62 19.22 -14.71
C LEU A 162 7.80 19.65 -15.61
N HIS A 163 7.84 19.14 -16.85
CA HIS A 163 8.51 19.90 -17.90
C HIS A 163 7.55 21.05 -18.24
N ILE A 164 7.89 22.23 -17.73
CA ILE A 164 7.54 23.51 -18.37
C ILE A 164 8.60 23.73 -19.45
#